data_AF-A0A939XGD5-F1
#
_entry.id   AF-A0A939XGD5-F1
#
_cell.length_a   1.000
_cell.length_b   1.000
_cell.length_c   1.000
_cell.angle_alpha   90.00
_cell.angle_beta   90.00
_cell.angle_gamma   90.00
#
_symmetry.space_group_name_H-M   'P 1'
#
loop_
_entity.id
_entity.type
_entity.pdbx_description
1 polymer ?
#
loop_
_entity_poly.entity_id
_entity_poly.type
_entity_poly.pdbx_seq_one_letter_code
_entity_poly.pdbx_strand_id
1 'polypeptide(L)' 'GHCSEVCPADAIKMVASPSSGYMVPTVDENRCLGCGKCEYLCPSRPLSAIYVEGREQHINM' A
#
# COMPACT_ATOMS: atom_id res chain seq x y z
N GLY A 1 5.73 4.33 8.09
CA GLY A 1 4.35 3.92 8.44
C GLY A 1 4.27 2.44 8.14
N HIS A 2 3.60 1.63 8.97
CA HIS A 2 3.78 0.18 8.94
C HIS A 2 3.59 -0.46 7.54
N CYS A 3 2.71 0.10 6.69
CA CYS A 3 2.52 -0.34 5.31
C CYS A 3 3.80 -0.25 4.43
N SER A 4 4.64 0.77 4.61
CA SER A 4 5.91 0.90 3.86
C SER A 4 6.95 -0.12 4.31
N GLU A 5 7.00 -0.43 5.60
CA GLU A 5 7.98 -1.35 6.19
C GLU A 5 7.68 -2.82 5.86
N VAL A 6 6.41 -3.17 5.70
CA VAL A 6 5.98 -4.55 5.40
C VAL A 6 5.91 -4.85 3.91
N CYS A 7 6.07 -3.85 3.04
CA CYS A 7 5.98 -4.02 1.60
C CYS A 7 7.23 -4.75 1.08
N PRO A 8 7.11 -6.00 0.59
CA PRO A 8 8.28 -6.77 0.15
C PRO A 8 8.94 -6.20 -1.12
N ALA A 9 8.21 -5.43 -1.91
CA ALA A 9 8.70 -4.81 -3.14
C ALA A 9 9.18 -3.37 -2.95
N ASP A 10 9.08 -2.84 -1.72
CA ASP A 10 9.39 -1.43 -1.41
C ASP A 10 8.65 -0.46 -2.36
N ALA A 11 7.38 -0.78 -2.61
CA ALA A 11 6.50 -0.04 -3.51
C ALA A 11 5.77 1.13 -2.82
N ILE A 12 5.91 1.30 -1.51
CA ILE A 12 5.11 2.26 -0.73
C ILE A 12 6.02 3.29 -0.08
N LYS A 13 5.74 4.57 -0.33
CA LYS A 13 6.43 5.72 0.27
C LYS A 13 5.46 6.56 1.09
N MET A 14 5.94 7.14 2.19
CA MET A 14 5.17 8.10 2.97
C MET A 14 5.52 9.52 2.51
N VAL A 15 4.53 10.27 2.05
CA VAL A 15 4.70 11.65 1.56
C VAL A 15 3.74 12.60 2.27
N ALA A 16 4.09 13.87 2.39
CA ALA A 16 3.20 14.86 2.98
C ALA A 16 2.04 15.16 2.00
N SER A 17 0.80 15.07 2.49
CA SER A 17 -0.38 15.50 1.75
C SER A 17 -0.33 17.02 1.54
N PRO A 18 -0.51 17.53 0.31
CA PRO A 18 -0.46 18.97 0.03
C PRO A 18 -1.63 19.74 0.68
N SER A 19 -2.74 19.07 0.99
CA SER A 19 -3.93 19.71 1.55
C SER A 19 -3.94 19.78 3.08
N SER A 20 -3.32 18.82 3.76
CA SER A 20 -3.39 18.68 5.21
C SER A 20 -2.04 18.66 5.92
N GLY A 21 -0.94 18.47 5.19
CA GLY A 21 0.39 18.28 5.77
C GLY A 21 0.62 16.92 6.43
N TYR A 22 -0.42 16.08 6.54
CA TYR A 22 -0.28 14.74 7.10
C TYR A 22 0.50 13.81 6.17
N MET A 23 1.30 12.93 6.75
CA MET A 23 1.99 11.88 6.00
C MET A 23 0.98 10.84 5.52
N VAL A 24 0.84 10.68 4.21
CA VAL A 24 -0.03 9.70 3.56
C VAL A 24 0.82 8.73 2.74
N PRO A 25 0.41 7.46 2.63
CA PRO A 25 1.10 6.52 1.77
C PRO A 25 0.83 6.84 0.29
N THR A 26 1.83 6.62 -0.55
CA THR A 26 1.74 6.61 -2.01
C THR A 26 2.34 5.31 -2.53
N VAL A 27 1.70 4.70 -3.52
CA VAL A 27 2.07 3.40 -4.07
C VAL A 27 2.66 3.58 -5.48
N ASP A 28 3.80 2.96 -5.73
CA ASP A 28 4.35 2.76 -7.07
C ASP A 28 3.77 1.47 -7.66
N GLU A 29 2.78 1.61 -8.54
CA GLU A 29 2.05 0.49 -9.15
C GLU A 29 2.95 -0.42 -10.00
N ASN A 30 4.04 0.11 -10.56
CA ASN A 30 4.97 -0.68 -11.37
C ASN A 30 5.76 -1.68 -10.50
N ARG A 31 5.97 -1.35 -9.23
CA ARG A 31 6.65 -2.19 -8.25
C ARG A 31 5.69 -3.01 -7.41
N CYS A 32 4.42 -2.61 -7.32
CA CYS A 32 3.42 -3.28 -6.51
C CYS A 32 3.12 -4.70 -7.03
N LEU A 33 3.28 -5.69 -6.16
CA LEU A 33 3.01 -7.09 -6.48
C LEU A 33 1.53 -7.48 -6.31
N GLY A 34 0.71 -6.63 -5.71
CA GLY A 34 -0.71 -6.93 -5.42
C GLY A 34 -0.92 -7.93 -4.28
N CYS A 35 0.03 -8.10 -3.35
CA CYS A 35 -0.05 -9.12 -2.29
C CYS A 35 -1.03 -8.82 -1.14
N GLY A 36 -1.61 -7.62 -1.05
CA GLY A 36 -2.62 -7.26 -0.04
C GLY A 36 -2.12 -7.06 1.40
N LYS A 37 -0.84 -7.33 1.72
CA LYS A 37 -0.32 -7.25 3.10
C LYS A 37 -0.47 -5.86 3.74
N CYS A 38 -0.24 -4.80 2.96
CA CYS A 38 -0.37 -3.42 3.42
C CYS A 38 -1.81 -3.03 3.76
N GLU A 39 -2.78 -3.54 3.00
CA GLU A 39 -4.21 -3.35 3.24
C GLU A 39 -4.65 -4.11 4.49
N TYR A 40 -4.29 -5.40 4.59
CA TYR A 40 -4.66 -6.27 5.71
C TYR A 40 -4.16 -5.74 7.07
N LEU A 41 -2.91 -5.26 7.12
CA LEU A 41 -2.30 -4.74 8.35
C LEU A 41 -2.74 -3.32 8.72
N CYS A 42 -3.43 -2.61 7.82
CA CYS A 42 -3.84 -1.25 8.10
C CYS A 42 -4.83 -1.26 9.29
N PRO A 43 -4.61 -0.48 10.35
CA PRO A 43 -5.55 -0.42 11.48
C PRO A 43 -6.76 0.46 11.20
N SER A 44 -6.72 1.31 10.15
CA SER A 44 -7.80 2.23 9.81
C SER A 44 -9.08 1.48 9.44
N ARG A 45 -10.20 1.89 10.02
CA ARG A 45 -11.54 1.31 9.78
C ARG A 45 -12.54 2.45 9.57
N PRO A 46 -13.58 2.26 8.74
CA PRO A 46 -13.90 1.03 7.99
C PRO A 46 -13.04 0.83 6.75
N LEU A 47 -12.31 1.85 6.30
CA LEU A 47 -11.47 1.81 5.11
C LEU A 47 -9.99 1.82 5.47
N SER A 48 -9.22 0.98 4.78
CA SER A 48 -7.75 1.02 4.77
C SER A 48 -7.25 2.25 4.01
N ALA A 49 -6.02 2.67 4.29
CA ALA A 49 -5.38 3.77 3.56
C ALA A 49 -4.93 3.35 2.14
N ILE A 50 -4.81 2.05 1.89
CA ILE A 50 -4.46 1.45 0.60
C ILE A 50 -5.43 0.30 0.37
N TYR A 51 -6.09 0.29 -0.79
CA TYR A 51 -6.90 -0.81 -1.28
C TYR A 51 -6.11 -1.57 -2.33
N VAL A 52 -6.14 -2.90 -2.29
CA VAL A 52 -5.43 -3.75 -3.25
C VAL A 52 -6.42 -4.59 -4.03
N GLU A 53 -6.44 -4.39 -5.35
CA GLU A 53 -7.11 -5.30 -6.26
C GLU A 53 -6.22 -6.52 -6.52
N GLY A 54 -6.79 -7.73 -6.40
CA GLY A 54 -6.05 -8.97 -6.65
C GLY A 54 -5.50 -9.00 -8.06
N ARG A 55 -4.17 -9.11 -8.21
CA ARG A 55 -3.50 -9.10 -9.52
C ARG A 55 -3.49 -10.52 -10.10
N GLU A 56 -4.06 -10.70 -11.30
CA GLU A 56 -4.12 -12.01 -11.99
C GLU A 56 -2.74 -12.64 -12.25
N GLN A 57 -1.67 -11.85 -12.17
CA GLN A 57 -0.29 -12.29 -12.44
C GLN A 57 0.29 -13.22 -11.37
N HIS A 58 -0.37 -13.37 -10.23
CA HIS A 58 0.08 -14.25 -9.14
C HIS A 58 -0.39 -15.71 -9.30
N ILE A 59 -1.29 -16.00 -10.25
CA ILE A 59 -1.93 -17.31 -10.44
C ILE A 59 -1.03 -18.28 -11.27
N ASN A 60 0.05 -17.77 -11.87
CA ASN A 60 0.96 -18.51 -12.75
C ASN A 60 2.39 -18.64 -12.20
N MET A 61 2.61 -18.49 -10.89
CA MET A 61 3.93 -18.62 -10.25
C MET A 61 4.04 -19.90 -9.44
#